data_AF-A0A5S3PVY0-F1
#
_entry.id   AF-A0A5S3PVY0-F1
#
_cell.length_a   1.000
_cell.length_b   1.000
_cell.length_c   1.000
_cell.angle_alpha   90.00
_cell.angle_beta   90.00
_cell.angle_gamma   90.00
#
_symmetry.space_group_name_H-M   'P 1'
#
loop_
_entity.id
_entity.type
_entity.pdbx_description
1 polymer ?
#
loop_
_entity_poly.entity_id
_entity_poly.type
_entity_poly.pdbx_seq_one_letter_code
_entity_poly.pdbx_strand_id
1 'polypeptide(L)'
;MNDLSKKEVQIGEIKARNKEVSASSDVFQKKLENLLILYYQGYLKGETEIEPEIRTTFLHLVKQDEEFAFKVRMLQLDYLKLENSELEGEWNEATEELFPKTAILEKPVDVHREKTLTDYKETIFELLKSTSELRS
;
A
#
# COMPACT_ATOMS: atom_id res chain seq x y z
N MET A 1 -50.86 21.89 -2.48
CA MET A 1 -49.53 22.24 -3.01
C MET A 1 -48.50 21.57 -2.12
N ASN A 2 -47.93 20.44 -2.56
CA ASN A 2 -46.82 19.79 -1.83
C ASN A 2 -45.52 20.26 -2.46
N ASP A 3 -44.69 20.84 -1.61
CA ASP A 3 -43.45 21.51 -1.94
C ASP A 3 -42.36 20.47 -2.28
N LEU A 4 -42.18 20.19 -3.58
CA LEU A 4 -41.21 19.24 -4.12
C LEU A 4 -39.75 19.73 -4.00
N SER A 5 -39.54 20.99 -3.64
CA SER A 5 -38.22 21.63 -3.61
C SER A 5 -37.30 21.12 -2.49
N LYS A 6 -37.83 20.54 -1.41
CA LYS A 6 -37.02 20.05 -0.27
C LYS A 6 -36.33 18.69 -0.51
N LYS A 7 -36.79 17.88 -1.47
CA LYS A 7 -36.20 16.56 -1.74
C LYS A 7 -34.97 16.61 -2.65
N GLU A 8 -34.90 17.59 -3.55
CA GLU A 8 -33.78 17.68 -4.50
C GLU A 8 -32.48 18.17 -3.84
N VAL A 9 -32.59 19.05 -2.85
CA VAL A 9 -31.42 19.57 -2.10
C VAL A 9 -30.70 18.45 -1.36
N GLN A 10 -31.44 17.53 -0.71
CA GLN A 10 -30.83 16.40 0.01
C GLN A 10 -30.14 15.40 -0.93
N ILE A 11 -30.68 15.16 -2.13
CA ILE A 11 -30.08 14.22 -3.09
C ILE A 11 -28.79 14.80 -3.70
N GLY A 12 -28.74 16.12 -3.94
CA GLY A 12 -27.54 16.82 -4.40
C GLY A 12 -26.42 16.82 -3.37
N GLU A 13 -26.74 17.10 -2.10
CA GLU A 13 -25.76 17.10 -1.00
C GLU A 13 -25.24 15.69 -0.67
N ILE A 14 -26.09 14.65 -0.73
CA ILE A 14 -25.66 13.26 -0.52
C ILE A 14 -24.73 12.80 -1.67
N LYS A 15 -25.02 13.17 -2.92
CA LYS A 15 -24.14 12.85 -4.06
C LYS A 15 -22.80 13.59 -3.99
N ALA A 16 -22.80 14.87 -3.59
CA ALA A 16 -21.57 15.66 -3.43
C ALA A 16 -20.71 15.09 -2.30
N ARG A 17 -21.30 14.79 -1.14
CA ARG A 17 -20.62 14.19 0.01
C ARG A 17 -20.07 12.79 -0.32
N ASN A 18 -20.81 11.96 -1.05
CA ASN A 18 -20.32 10.65 -1.48
C ASN A 18 -19.17 10.75 -2.50
N LYS A 19 -19.17 11.76 -3.38
CA LYS A 19 -18.07 12.02 -4.31
C LYS A 19 -16.81 12.53 -3.60
N GLU A 20 -16.97 13.41 -2.61
CA GLU A 20 -15.86 13.92 -1.80
C GLU A 20 -15.26 12.84 -0.89
N VAL A 21 -16.10 11.97 -0.32
CA VAL A 21 -15.66 10.81 0.47
C VAL A 21 -14.98 9.75 -0.41
N SER A 22 -15.44 9.51 -1.63
CA SER A 22 -14.75 8.58 -2.54
C SER A 22 -13.40 9.15 -3.01
N ALA A 23 -13.35 10.45 -3.35
CA ALA A 23 -12.12 11.09 -3.79
C ALA A 23 -11.05 11.16 -2.66
N SER A 24 -11.47 11.39 -1.42
CA SER A 24 -10.54 11.36 -0.27
C SER A 24 -10.05 9.95 0.05
N SER A 25 -10.92 8.94 -0.10
CA SER A 25 -10.56 7.52 0.02
C SER A 25 -9.54 7.10 -1.05
N ASP A 26 -9.71 7.53 -2.30
CA ASP A 26 -8.81 7.19 -3.40
C ASP A 26 -7.42 7.82 -3.20
N VAL A 27 -7.36 9.09 -2.81
CA VAL A 27 -6.09 9.78 -2.51
C VAL A 27 -5.37 9.13 -1.32
N PHE A 28 -6.12 8.80 -0.28
CA PHE A 28 -5.60 8.09 0.88
C PHE A 28 -5.00 6.74 0.49
N GLN A 29 -5.74 5.95 -0.28
CA GLN A 29 -5.31 4.63 -0.72
C GLN A 29 -4.06 4.72 -1.59
N LYS A 30 -4.01 5.64 -2.56
CA LYS A 30 -2.82 5.85 -3.39
C LYS A 30 -1.60 6.29 -2.59
N LYS A 31 -1.78 7.09 -1.54
CA LYS A 31 -0.69 7.45 -0.62
C LYS A 31 -0.15 6.23 0.12
N LEU A 32 -1.03 5.39 0.64
CA LEU A 32 -0.65 4.14 1.32
C LEU A 32 0.09 3.19 0.37
N GLU A 33 -0.45 2.95 -0.84
CA GLU A 33 0.19 2.11 -1.86
C GLU A 33 1.62 2.57 -2.16
N ASN A 34 1.82 3.87 -2.39
CA ASN A 34 3.14 4.42 -2.70
C ASN A 34 4.14 4.23 -1.55
N LEU A 35 3.71 4.48 -0.30
CA LEU A 35 4.56 4.30 0.87
C LEU A 35 4.92 2.83 1.09
N LEU A 36 3.96 1.93 0.93
CA LEU A 36 4.18 0.48 1.01
C LEU A 36 5.23 0.03 -0.01
N ILE A 37 5.13 0.50 -1.25
CA ILE A 37 6.12 0.21 -2.30
C ILE A 37 7.53 0.71 -1.92
N LEU A 38 7.64 1.96 -1.45
CA LEU A 38 8.94 2.55 -1.06
C LEU A 38 9.57 1.83 0.13
N TYR A 39 8.76 1.41 1.09
CA TYR A 39 9.20 0.64 2.25
C TYR A 39 9.63 -0.77 1.85
N TYR A 40 8.85 -1.41 0.97
CA TYR A 40 9.16 -2.74 0.41
C TYR A 40 10.46 -2.77 -0.38
N GLN A 41 10.80 -1.70 -1.11
CA GLN A 41 12.12 -1.56 -1.73
C GLN A 41 13.26 -1.57 -0.70
N GLY A 42 13.08 -0.90 0.43
CA GLY A 42 14.04 -0.95 1.54
C GLY A 42 14.21 -2.37 2.08
N TYR A 43 13.11 -3.09 2.23
CA TYR A 43 13.12 -4.49 2.64
C TYR A 43 13.87 -5.40 1.67
N LEU A 44 13.59 -5.29 0.36
CA LEU A 44 14.28 -6.07 -0.69
C LEU A 44 15.78 -5.81 -0.72
N LYS A 45 16.21 -4.60 -0.36
CA LYS A 45 17.63 -4.24 -0.22
C LYS A 45 18.26 -4.69 1.10
N GLY A 46 17.48 -5.26 2.02
CA GLY A 46 17.95 -5.60 3.37
C GLY A 46 18.21 -4.38 4.26
N GLU A 47 17.60 -3.22 3.95
CA GLU A 47 17.74 -1.98 4.72
C GLU A 47 16.77 -1.90 5.91
N THR A 48 15.70 -2.71 5.88
CA THR A 48 14.67 -2.73 6.92
C THR A 48 13.95 -4.07 6.95
N GLU A 49 13.15 -4.30 8.00
CA GLU A 49 12.24 -5.44 8.12
C GLU A 49 10.81 -5.00 7.86
N ILE A 50 9.92 -5.96 7.59
CA ILE A 50 8.49 -5.68 7.40
C ILE A 50 7.71 -6.19 8.60
N GLU A 51 7.09 -5.25 9.30
CA GLU A 51 6.23 -5.50 10.46
C GLU A 51 4.96 -6.28 10.07
N PRO A 52 4.40 -7.10 10.97
CA PRO A 52 3.24 -7.96 10.68
C PRO A 52 2.02 -7.23 10.13
N GLU A 53 1.72 -6.03 10.63
CA GLU A 53 0.57 -5.23 10.20
C GLU A 53 0.76 -4.68 8.78
N ILE A 54 1.99 -4.22 8.47
CA ILE A 54 2.37 -3.77 7.13
C ILE A 54 2.31 -4.95 6.17
N ARG A 55 2.86 -6.10 6.57
CA ARG A 55 2.82 -7.36 5.81
C ARG A 55 1.38 -7.75 5.47
N THR A 56 0.48 -7.71 6.44
CA THR A 56 -0.93 -8.08 6.25
C THR A 56 -1.64 -7.13 5.27
N THR A 57 -1.42 -5.83 5.41
CA THR A 57 -1.98 -4.81 4.50
C THR A 57 -1.47 -5.02 3.08
N PHE A 58 -0.15 -5.23 2.94
CA PHE A 58 0.49 -5.43 1.65
C PHE A 58 -0.05 -6.67 0.94
N LEU A 59 -0.22 -7.78 1.67
CA LEU A 59 -0.86 -8.99 1.16
C LEU A 59 -2.28 -8.71 0.68
N HIS A 60 -3.07 -7.99 1.48
CA HIS A 60 -4.44 -7.66 1.11
C HIS A 60 -4.51 -6.90 -0.22
N LEU A 61 -3.63 -5.90 -0.41
CA LEU A 61 -3.58 -5.11 -1.64
C LEU A 61 -3.13 -5.94 -2.83
N VAL A 62 -2.09 -6.78 -2.69
CA VAL A 62 -1.64 -7.67 -3.79
C VAL A 62 -2.75 -8.61 -4.26
N LYS A 63 -3.61 -9.09 -3.35
CA LYS A 63 -4.73 -9.98 -3.70
C LYS A 63 -5.91 -9.27 -4.36
N GLN A 64 -6.04 -7.96 -4.17
CA GLN A 64 -7.22 -7.20 -4.59
C GLN A 64 -6.95 -6.26 -5.77
N ASP A 65 -5.70 -5.85 -5.97
CA ASP A 65 -5.29 -4.89 -6.98
C ASP A 65 -4.17 -5.50 -7.85
N GLU A 66 -4.55 -5.87 -9.07
CA GLU A 66 -3.63 -6.44 -10.07
C GLU A 66 -2.51 -5.47 -10.48
N GLU A 67 -2.78 -4.16 -10.51
CA GLU A 67 -1.79 -3.14 -10.84
C GLU A 67 -0.75 -3.03 -9.71
N PHE A 68 -1.21 -3.09 -8.46
CA PHE A 68 -0.33 -3.13 -7.30
C PHE A 68 0.53 -4.41 -7.30
N ALA A 69 -0.09 -5.57 -7.51
CA ALA A 69 0.61 -6.85 -7.61
C ALA A 69 1.69 -6.83 -8.70
N PHE A 70 1.37 -6.27 -9.87
CA PHE A 70 2.33 -6.13 -10.97
C PHE A 70 3.52 -5.24 -10.60
N LYS A 71 3.29 -4.10 -9.94
CA LYS A 71 4.38 -3.22 -9.45
C LYS A 71 5.32 -3.94 -8.50
N VAL A 72 4.77 -4.73 -7.58
CA VAL A 72 5.57 -5.52 -6.64
C VAL A 72 6.43 -6.53 -7.38
N ARG A 73 5.87 -7.23 -8.36
CA ARG A 73 6.61 -8.21 -9.18
C ARG A 73 7.77 -7.56 -9.91
N MET A 74 7.55 -6.41 -10.54
CA MET A 74 8.62 -5.66 -11.20
C MET A 74 9.76 -5.32 -10.24
N LEU A 75 9.46 -4.89 -9.01
CA LEU A 75 10.48 -4.62 -8.00
C LEU A 75 11.25 -5.86 -7.59
N GLN A 76 10.57 -6.98 -7.38
CA GLN A 76 11.25 -8.23 -7.05
C GLN A 76 12.20 -8.66 -8.16
N LEU A 77 11.81 -8.54 -9.44
CA LEU A 77 12.70 -8.83 -10.56
C LEU A 77 13.95 -7.93 -10.54
N ASP A 78 13.75 -6.63 -10.35
CA ASP A 78 14.82 -5.63 -10.34
C ASP A 78 15.82 -5.89 -9.20
N TYR A 79 15.33 -6.18 -7.99
CA TYR A 79 16.17 -6.28 -6.80
C TYR A 79 16.74 -7.68 -6.56
N LEU A 80 16.00 -8.72 -6.90
CA LEU A 80 16.44 -10.11 -6.72
C LEU A 80 17.20 -10.64 -7.94
N LYS A 81 17.35 -9.82 -9.01
CA LYS A 81 18.05 -10.18 -10.26
C LYS A 81 17.53 -11.49 -10.85
N LEU A 82 16.21 -11.66 -10.84
CA LEU A 82 15.50 -12.82 -11.35
C LEU A 82 15.40 -12.78 -12.88
N GLU A 83 16.53 -12.52 -13.56
CA GLU A 83 16.62 -12.19 -15.00
C GLU A 83 16.07 -13.27 -15.93
N ASN A 84 15.67 -14.45 -15.42
CA ASN A 84 15.14 -15.57 -16.21
C ASN A 84 13.92 -16.26 -15.58
N SER A 85 13.21 -15.62 -14.63
CA SER A 85 11.96 -16.17 -14.12
C SER A 85 10.84 -15.93 -15.12
N GLU A 86 10.26 -17.00 -15.69
CA GLU A 86 9.05 -16.89 -16.51
C GLU A 86 7.99 -16.11 -15.72
N LEU A 87 7.58 -14.97 -16.27
CA LEU A 87 6.54 -14.13 -15.66
C LEU A 87 5.13 -14.72 -15.83
N GLU A 88 5.04 -15.84 -16.55
CA GLU A 88 3.80 -16.51 -16.90
C GLU A 88 3.38 -17.51 -15.82
N GLY A 89 2.12 -17.38 -15.39
CA GLY A 89 1.50 -18.22 -14.36
C GLY A 89 0.62 -17.41 -13.41
N GLU A 90 -0.41 -18.05 -12.87
CA GLU A 90 -1.17 -17.49 -11.73
C GLU A 90 -0.17 -17.26 -10.60
N TRP A 91 -0.09 -16.01 -10.13
CA TRP A 91 0.74 -15.68 -8.97
C TRP A 91 0.16 -16.41 -7.77
N ASN A 92 0.72 -17.57 -7.46
CA ASN A 92 0.37 -18.29 -6.25
C ASN A 92 0.84 -17.43 -5.08
N GLU A 93 -0.13 -16.81 -4.41
CA GLU A 93 -0.04 -15.85 -3.31
C GLU A 93 0.58 -16.44 -2.03
N ALA A 94 1.60 -17.29 -2.15
CA ALA A 94 2.35 -17.79 -1.02
C ALA A 94 3.09 -16.60 -0.39
N THR A 95 2.78 -16.34 0.89
CA THR A 95 3.38 -15.28 1.71
C THR A 95 4.91 -15.30 1.72
N GLU A 96 5.52 -16.44 1.43
CA GLU A 96 6.97 -16.64 1.40
C GLU A 96 7.62 -16.11 0.10
N GLU A 97 6.92 -16.17 -1.04
CA GLU A 97 7.42 -15.63 -2.31
C GLU A 97 7.34 -14.11 -2.34
N LEU A 98 6.33 -13.53 -1.68
CA LEU A 98 6.16 -12.08 -1.58
C LEU A 98 7.15 -11.43 -0.60
N PHE A 99 7.61 -12.17 0.41
CA PHE A 99 8.55 -11.67 1.41
C PHE A 99 9.76 -12.62 1.52
N PRO A 100 10.59 -12.68 0.47
CA PRO A 100 11.75 -13.56 0.45
C PRO A 100 12.71 -13.16 1.56
N LYS A 101 13.39 -14.13 2.17
CA LYS A 101 14.41 -13.84 3.19
C LYS A 101 15.51 -12.99 2.57
N THR A 102 15.58 -11.73 2.95
CA THR A 102 16.67 -10.82 2.58
C THR A 102 17.72 -10.86 3.69
N ALA A 103 18.99 -10.95 3.31
CA ALA A 103 20.06 -10.73 4.27
C ALA A 103 20.04 -9.24 4.63
N ILE A 104 19.70 -8.93 5.89
CA ILE A 104 19.79 -7.56 6.41
C ILE A 104 21.24 -7.13 6.22
N LEU A 105 21.44 -5.96 5.62
CA LEU A 105 22.77 -5.45 5.34
C LEU A 105 23.54 -5.34 6.66
N GLU A 106 24.66 -6.06 6.75
CA GLU A 106 25.60 -5.92 7.86
C GLU A 106 26.29 -4.54 7.85
N LYS A 107 26.27 -3.86 6.71
CA LYS A 107 26.81 -2.51 6.56
C LYS A 107 25.77 -1.49 6.99
N PRO A 108 26.18 -0.44 7.74
CA PRO A 108 25.27 0.60 8.17
C PRO A 108 24.63 1.28 6.96
N VAL A 109 23.30 1.31 6.95
CA VAL A 109 22.52 2.15 6.05
C VAL A 109 22.88 3.60 6.35
N ASP A 110 22.93 4.44 5.32
CA ASP A 110 23.13 5.87 5.51
C ASP A 110 22.07 6.45 6.47
N VAL A 111 22.49 7.29 7.42
CA VAL A 111 21.61 7.81 8.50
C VAL A 111 20.38 8.53 7.94
N HIS A 112 20.53 9.25 6.83
CA HIS A 112 19.41 9.91 6.18
C HIS A 112 18.43 8.88 5.59
N ARG A 113 18.95 7.80 5.00
CA ARG A 113 18.12 6.70 4.48
C ARG A 113 17.40 5.94 5.59
N GLU A 114 18.07 5.65 6.70
CA GLU A 114 17.45 5.01 7.87
C GLU A 114 16.29 5.85 8.42
N LYS A 115 16.51 7.16 8.57
CA LYS A 115 15.44 8.09 8.95
C LYS A 115 14.29 8.07 7.95
N THR A 116 14.60 8.11 6.65
CA THR A 116 13.58 8.09 5.59
C THR A 116 12.69 6.83 5.68
N LEU A 117 13.29 5.65 5.91
CA LEU A 117 12.55 4.41 6.07
C LEU A 117 11.71 4.40 7.35
N THR A 118 12.21 5.01 8.42
CA THR A 118 11.47 5.19 9.68
C THR A 118 10.25 6.08 9.46
N ASP A 119 10.43 7.23 8.81
CA ASP A 119 9.34 8.17 8.49
C ASP A 119 8.26 7.51 7.62
N TYR A 120 8.66 6.68 6.65
CA TYR A 120 7.71 5.91 5.83
C TYR A 120 6.90 4.94 6.68
N LYS A 121 7.57 4.18 7.56
CA LYS A 121 6.90 3.23 8.46
C LYS A 121 5.88 3.92 9.37
N GLU A 122 6.29 5.00 10.01
CA GLU A 122 5.42 5.77 10.92
C GLU A 122 4.20 6.29 10.17
N THR A 123 4.40 6.86 8.98
CA THR A 123 3.30 7.34 8.13
C THR A 123 2.36 6.21 7.71
N ILE A 124 2.89 5.02 7.38
CA ILE A 124 2.06 3.85 7.05
C ILE A 124 1.18 3.50 8.24
N PHE A 125 1.74 3.43 9.46
CA PHE A 125 0.94 3.12 10.66
C PHE A 125 -0.12 4.17 10.96
N GLU A 126 0.18 5.46 10.78
CA GLU A 126 -0.81 6.53 10.92
C GLU A 126 -1.97 6.34 9.95
N LEU A 127 -1.68 6.09 8.67
CA LEU A 127 -2.69 5.86 7.65
C LEU A 127 -3.56 4.64 8.01
N LEU A 128 -2.95 3.52 8.41
CA LEU A 128 -3.69 2.32 8.79
C LEU A 128 -4.63 2.56 9.98
N LYS A 129 -4.19 3.33 10.99
CA LYS A 129 -5.03 3.73 12.14
C LYS A 129 -6.20 4.59 11.69
N SER A 130 -5.97 5.63 10.89
CA SER A 130 -7.05 6.49 10.38
C SER A 130 -8.09 5.71 9.58
N THR A 131 -7.69 4.66 8.88
CA THR A 131 -8.62 3.78 8.15
C THR A 131 -9.48 2.94 9.09
N SER A 132 -8.90 2.46 10.20
CA SER A 132 -9.64 1.68 11.20
C SER A 132 -10.66 2.55 11.95
N GLU A 133 -10.30 3.80 12.25
CA GLU A 133 -11.18 4.77 12.91
C GLU A 133 -12.35 5.19 12.02
N LEU A 134 -12.17 5.27 10.69
CA LEU A 134 -13.23 5.55 9.73
C LEU A 134 -14.24 4.40 9.53
N ARG A 135 -13.88 3.17 9.95
CA ARG A 135 -14.74 1.97 9.84
C ARG A 135 -15.41 1.58 11.17
N SER A 136 -15.13 2.31 12.24
CA SER A 136 -15.69 2.12 13.60
C SER A 136 -16.94 2.97 13.82
#